data_AF-A0A428S1F4-F1
#
_entry.id   AF-A0A428S1F4-F1
#
_cell.length_a   1.000
_cell.length_b   1.000
_cell.length_c   1.000
_cell.angle_alpha   90.00
_cell.angle_beta   90.00
_cell.angle_gamma   90.00
#
_symmetry.space_group_name_H-M   'P 1'
#
loop_
_entity.id
_entity.type
_entity.pdbx_description
1 polymer ?
#
loop_
_entity_poly.entity_id
_entity_poly.type
_entity_poly.pdbx_seq_one_letter_code
_entity_poly.pdbx_strand_id
1 'polypeptide(L)'
;MTIGTASRLEACRSTAADASSGPINIDLSHRCHWSVYILEKVFSPRLCPADEDIPGPDFPQSVAVPPALRHEDYPADLYNPYNSNVDHGITAYYIRVVSNWGHISLWLHHIRLAKPESPWLPESKYARLISRIYECDSHLPAKHLLRNVDFSKRSPAEVLQAREYWIPWVLMQIQCHAYLSILNHPFIHLVAMRSCSKGLQSGMFLQHTVDAALFHSGWVFRFLRLCQEHQLELHDPFVGHLVAAVGTIPWLLQFVEDVQVSQKAAHDVAWCSI
;
A
#
# COMPACT_ATOMS: atom_id res chain seq x y z
N MET A 1 21.73 -2.29 -11.56
CA MET A 1 22.46 -1.24 -12.31
C MET A 1 21.52 -0.39 -13.18
N THR A 2 20.45 -0.93 -13.74
CA THR A 2 19.56 -0.21 -14.70
C THR A 2 18.70 0.89 -14.07
N ILE A 3 18.09 0.67 -12.89
CA ILE A 3 17.23 1.68 -12.22
C ILE A 3 18.01 2.95 -11.90
N GLY A 4 19.19 2.84 -11.27
CA GLY A 4 20.02 4.00 -10.97
C GLY A 4 20.49 4.78 -12.21
N THR A 5 20.66 4.13 -13.36
CA THR A 5 20.91 4.83 -14.63
C THR A 5 19.68 5.61 -15.09
N ALA A 6 18.48 5.00 -15.02
CA ALA A 6 17.23 5.68 -15.38
C ALA A 6 16.99 6.92 -14.50
N SER A 7 17.23 6.82 -13.19
CA SER A 7 17.13 7.96 -12.26
C SER A 7 18.07 9.09 -12.59
N ARG A 8 19.33 8.77 -12.94
CA ARG A 8 20.32 9.79 -13.33
C ARG A 8 19.95 10.44 -14.66
N LEU A 9 19.47 9.66 -15.63
CA LEU A 9 18.98 10.18 -16.90
C LEU A 9 17.78 11.10 -16.69
N GLU A 10 16.84 10.72 -15.82
CA GLU A 10 15.68 11.55 -15.49
C GLU A 10 16.09 12.85 -14.78
N ALA A 11 17.01 12.79 -13.82
CA ALA A 11 17.55 13.98 -13.19
C ALA A 11 18.23 14.92 -14.20
N CYS A 12 19.05 14.38 -15.11
CA CYS A 12 19.65 15.15 -16.20
C CYS A 12 18.58 15.75 -17.12
N ARG A 13 17.53 14.99 -17.45
CA ARG A 13 16.43 15.47 -18.28
C ARG A 13 15.69 16.62 -17.62
N SER A 14 15.37 16.54 -16.34
CA SER A 14 14.72 17.63 -15.60
C SER A 14 15.57 18.91 -15.62
N THR A 15 16.88 18.79 -15.34
CA THR A 15 17.79 19.96 -15.41
C THR A 15 17.94 20.55 -16.81
N ALA A 16 17.81 19.73 -17.86
CA ALA A 16 17.89 20.19 -19.24
C ALA A 16 16.57 20.76 -19.76
N ALA A 17 15.44 20.25 -19.27
CA ALA A 17 14.10 20.74 -19.61
C ALA A 17 13.90 22.19 -19.16
N ASP A 18 14.41 22.55 -17.97
CA ASP A 18 14.43 23.94 -17.46
C ASP A 18 15.21 24.91 -18.39
N ALA A 19 16.10 24.39 -19.22
CA ALA A 19 16.92 25.15 -20.16
C ALA A 19 16.36 25.19 -21.60
N SER A 20 15.29 24.44 -21.90
CA SER A 20 14.79 24.23 -23.27
C SER A 20 13.41 24.85 -23.51
N SER A 21 13.20 25.48 -24.67
CA SER A 21 11.97 26.21 -25.04
C SER A 21 11.03 25.44 -26.00
N GLY A 22 11.16 24.11 -26.08
CA GLY A 22 10.32 23.28 -26.94
C GLY A 22 8.97 22.91 -26.30
N PRO A 23 7.93 22.55 -27.09
CA PRO A 23 6.67 22.07 -26.54
C PRO A 23 6.85 20.68 -25.94
N ILE A 24 7.16 20.61 -24.64
CA ILE A 24 7.20 19.36 -23.89
C ILE A 24 5.76 18.98 -23.54
N ASN A 25 5.36 17.74 -23.85
CA ASN A 25 4.12 17.20 -23.29
C ASN A 25 4.32 16.97 -21.79
N ILE A 26 3.82 17.92 -21.00
CA ILE A 26 4.01 18.00 -19.54
C ILE A 26 3.50 16.73 -18.85
N ASP A 27 2.36 16.18 -19.27
CA ASP A 27 1.80 14.95 -18.68
C ASP A 27 2.71 13.73 -18.91
N LEU A 28 3.24 13.56 -20.13
CA LEU A 28 4.19 12.49 -20.42
C LEU A 28 5.49 12.65 -19.60
N SER A 29 5.94 13.89 -19.40
CA SER A 29 7.08 14.20 -18.52
C SER A 29 6.82 13.78 -17.07
N HIS A 30 5.65 14.12 -16.52
CA HIS A 30 5.25 13.70 -15.17
C HIS A 30 5.16 12.17 -15.06
N ARG A 31 4.51 11.50 -16.02
CA ARG A 31 4.42 10.03 -16.05
C ARG A 31 5.79 9.37 -16.08
N CYS A 32 6.73 9.90 -16.86
CA CYS A 32 8.11 9.41 -16.91
C CYS A 32 8.78 9.53 -15.53
N HIS A 33 8.74 10.73 -14.94
CA HIS A 33 9.28 11.00 -13.61
C HIS A 33 8.73 10.04 -12.56
N TRP A 34 7.41 9.95 -12.45
CA TRP A 34 6.74 9.13 -11.44
C TRP A 34 6.93 7.63 -11.65
N SER A 35 7.11 7.18 -12.89
CA SER A 35 7.45 5.78 -13.18
C SER A 35 8.84 5.43 -12.65
N VAL A 36 9.83 6.30 -12.88
CA VAL A 36 11.19 6.13 -12.34
C VAL A 36 11.17 6.16 -10.82
N TYR A 37 10.45 7.13 -10.23
CA TYR A 37 10.27 7.25 -8.78
C TYR A 37 9.69 5.98 -8.15
N ILE A 38 8.62 5.41 -8.73
CA ILE A 38 8.02 4.15 -8.27
C ILE A 38 9.06 3.03 -8.29
N LEU A 39 9.80 2.87 -9.39
CA LEU A 39 10.82 1.83 -9.51
C LEU A 39 11.92 1.97 -8.45
N GLU A 40 12.35 3.20 -8.14
CA GLU A 40 13.32 3.44 -7.09
C GLU A 40 12.78 3.10 -5.71
N LYS A 41 11.58 3.56 -5.37
CA LYS A 41 10.98 3.32 -4.05
C LYS A 41 10.67 1.85 -3.82
N VAL A 42 10.25 1.13 -4.85
CA VAL A 42 9.93 -0.30 -4.78
C VAL A 42 11.20 -1.16 -4.73
N PHE A 43 12.12 -0.97 -5.67
CA PHE A 43 13.22 -1.92 -5.91
C PHE A 43 14.59 -1.44 -5.42
N SER A 44 14.73 -0.16 -5.09
CA SER A 44 15.96 0.43 -4.53
C SER A 44 15.73 1.23 -3.24
N PRO A 45 14.90 0.75 -2.28
CA PRO A 45 14.47 1.54 -1.12
C PRO A 45 15.63 1.99 -0.21
N ARG A 46 16.78 1.30 -0.27
CA ARG A 46 17.98 1.63 0.51
C ARG A 46 18.80 2.79 -0.06
N LEU A 47 18.62 3.12 -1.35
CA LEU A 47 19.39 4.15 -2.04
C LEU A 47 18.71 5.52 -2.01
N CYS A 48 17.45 5.59 -1.59
CA CYS A 48 16.69 6.83 -1.48
C CYS A 48 16.00 6.94 -0.11
N PRO A 49 16.79 7.09 0.99
CA PRO A 49 16.29 7.08 2.36
C PRO A 49 15.64 8.40 2.79
N ALA A 50 15.54 9.40 1.90
CA ALA A 50 15.00 10.71 2.23
C ALA A 50 13.57 10.58 2.77
N ASP A 51 13.37 11.23 3.93
CA ASP A 51 12.14 11.25 4.73
C ASP A 51 11.21 12.41 4.36
N GLU A 52 11.57 13.13 3.30
CA GLU A 52 10.93 14.35 2.82
C GLU A 52 9.62 14.03 2.08
N ASP A 53 8.66 14.95 2.21
CA ASP A 53 7.44 15.03 1.41
C ASP A 53 7.76 14.78 -0.06
N ILE A 54 6.94 13.97 -0.74
CA ILE A 54 7.17 13.42 -2.08
C ILE A 54 7.74 14.50 -3.01
N PRO A 55 9.07 14.56 -3.20
CA PRO A 55 9.68 15.69 -3.88
C PRO A 55 9.60 15.40 -5.37
N GLY A 56 8.92 16.26 -6.11
CA GLY A 56 8.68 16.01 -7.54
C GLY A 56 7.82 17.08 -8.21
N PRO A 57 7.65 16.96 -9.53
CA PRO A 57 6.69 17.77 -10.29
C PRO A 57 5.25 17.44 -9.85
N ASP A 58 4.26 18.12 -10.42
CA ASP A 58 2.86 17.76 -10.19
C ASP A 58 2.56 16.30 -10.56
N PHE A 59 1.50 15.76 -9.96
CA PHE A 59 1.02 14.42 -10.31
C PHE A 59 0.57 14.36 -11.78
N PRO A 60 0.71 13.18 -12.43
CA PRO A 60 0.24 13.02 -13.79
C PRO A 60 -1.29 13.10 -13.80
N GLN A 61 -1.86 13.48 -14.94
CA GLN A 61 -3.30 13.55 -15.11
C GLN A 61 -3.91 12.17 -14.83
N SER A 62 -4.78 12.12 -13.82
CA SER A 62 -5.51 10.90 -13.49
C SER A 62 -6.77 10.77 -14.33
N VAL A 63 -7.17 9.52 -14.58
CA VAL A 63 -8.41 9.22 -15.28
C VAL A 63 -9.64 9.59 -14.44
N ALA A 64 -10.74 9.90 -15.11
CA ALA A 64 -11.99 10.22 -14.43
C ALA A 64 -12.50 9.03 -13.61
N VAL A 65 -13.18 9.34 -12.50
CA VAL A 65 -13.86 8.33 -11.69
C VAL A 65 -14.96 7.67 -12.52
N PRO A 66 -15.07 6.32 -12.52
CA PRO A 66 -16.15 5.62 -13.19
C PRO A 66 -17.51 6.13 -12.68
N PRO A 67 -18.55 6.15 -13.54
CA PRO A 67 -19.88 6.55 -13.12
C PRO A 67 -20.34 5.75 -11.88
N ALA A 68 -21.00 6.45 -10.96
CA ALA A 68 -21.61 5.80 -9.80
C ALA A 68 -22.68 4.81 -10.27
N LEU A 69 -22.71 3.62 -9.69
CA LEU A 69 -23.89 2.78 -9.75
C LEU A 69 -25.00 3.55 -9.02
N ARG A 70 -26.18 3.70 -9.63
CA ARG A 70 -27.28 4.53 -9.08
C ARG A 70 -27.41 4.31 -7.57
N HIS A 71 -27.14 5.35 -6.78
CA HIS A 71 -27.16 5.25 -5.33
C HIS A 71 -28.61 5.07 -4.85
N GLU A 72 -28.87 4.00 -4.09
CA GLU A 72 -29.93 4.05 -3.07
C GLU A 72 -29.53 5.08 -2.01
N ASP A 73 -30.51 5.79 -1.46
CA ASP A 73 -30.35 6.91 -0.52
C ASP A 73 -29.36 6.56 0.61
N TYR A 74 -28.13 7.08 0.54
CA TYR A 74 -27.16 6.92 1.62
C TYR A 74 -27.57 7.76 2.81
N PRO A 75 -27.45 7.24 4.04
CA PRO A 75 -27.71 8.01 5.25
C PRO A 75 -26.85 9.29 5.30
N ALA A 76 -27.49 10.42 5.55
CA ALA A 76 -26.86 11.75 5.53
C ALA A 76 -25.76 11.94 6.60
N ASP A 77 -25.75 11.09 7.63
CA ASP A 77 -24.77 11.09 8.73
C ASP A 77 -23.40 10.50 8.34
N LEU A 78 -23.31 9.76 7.24
CA LEU A 78 -22.05 9.24 6.69
C LEU A 78 -21.43 10.15 5.61
N TYR A 79 -22.12 11.24 5.26
CA TYR A 79 -21.63 12.27 4.37
C TYR A 79 -20.44 12.95 5.04
N ASN A 80 -19.26 12.89 4.41
CA ASN A 80 -18.09 13.62 4.90
C ASN A 80 -18.13 15.05 4.32
N PRO A 81 -18.48 16.09 5.08
CA PRO A 81 -18.51 17.46 4.60
C PRO A 81 -17.11 18.03 4.31
N TYR A 82 -16.04 17.36 4.76
CA TYR A 82 -14.65 17.76 4.52
C TYR A 82 -14.15 17.31 3.13
N ASN A 83 -14.84 17.74 2.07
CA ASN A 83 -14.35 17.66 0.69
C ASN A 83 -13.55 18.93 0.33
N SER A 84 -12.72 19.44 1.25
CA SER A 84 -11.96 20.69 1.04
C SER A 84 -10.59 20.49 0.40
N ASN A 85 -10.14 19.25 0.18
CA ASN A 85 -8.88 18.99 -0.50
C ASN A 85 -9.09 18.88 -2.00
N VAL A 86 -8.23 19.56 -2.76
CA VAL A 86 -8.10 19.37 -4.20
C VAL A 86 -7.85 17.88 -4.45
N ASP A 87 -8.76 17.23 -5.18
CA ASP A 87 -8.57 15.85 -5.58
C ASP A 87 -7.49 15.76 -6.66
N HIS A 88 -6.36 15.13 -6.32
CA HIS A 88 -5.26 14.89 -7.25
C HIS A 88 -5.47 13.64 -8.12
N GLY A 89 -6.58 12.93 -7.92
CA GLY A 89 -6.98 11.74 -8.67
C GLY A 89 -6.29 10.46 -8.20
N ILE A 90 -6.84 9.32 -8.60
CA ILE A 90 -6.46 8.00 -8.05
C ILE A 90 -4.99 7.64 -8.27
N THR A 91 -4.40 8.10 -9.39
CA THR A 91 -2.99 7.87 -9.71
C THR A 91 -2.07 8.54 -8.69
N ALA A 92 -2.40 9.74 -8.24
CA ALA A 92 -1.64 10.45 -7.22
C ALA A 92 -1.67 9.70 -5.89
N TYR A 93 -2.85 9.25 -5.45
CA TYR A 93 -2.98 8.48 -4.21
C TYR A 93 -2.24 7.15 -4.28
N TYR A 94 -2.28 6.46 -5.42
CA TYR A 94 -1.47 5.27 -5.65
C TYR A 94 0.04 5.55 -5.47
N ILE A 95 0.57 6.61 -6.10
CA ILE A 95 1.97 7.01 -5.95
C ILE A 95 2.32 7.31 -4.48
N ARG A 96 1.43 8.02 -3.76
CA ARG A 96 1.61 8.32 -2.33
C ARG A 96 1.68 7.06 -1.48
N VAL A 97 0.85 6.06 -1.76
CA VAL A 97 0.91 4.79 -1.03
C VAL A 97 2.20 4.03 -1.36
N VAL A 98 2.59 3.93 -2.64
CA VAL A 98 3.83 3.25 -3.05
C VAL A 98 5.07 3.82 -2.36
N SER A 99 5.14 5.14 -2.17
CA SER A 99 6.33 5.79 -1.58
C SER A 99 6.64 5.31 -0.15
N ASN A 100 5.64 4.83 0.58
CA ASN A 100 5.78 4.34 1.96
C ASN A 100 6.60 3.05 2.07
N TRP A 101 6.66 2.24 1.01
CA TRP A 101 7.38 0.96 1.03
C TRP A 101 8.86 1.12 1.36
N GLY A 102 9.48 2.22 0.93
CA GLY A 102 10.89 2.50 1.22
C GLY A 102 11.16 2.56 2.72
N HIS A 103 10.29 3.24 3.46
CA HIS A 103 10.41 3.38 4.91
C HIS A 103 10.14 2.06 5.64
N ILE A 104 9.15 1.29 5.19
CA ILE A 104 8.83 -0.05 5.74
C ILE A 104 10.00 -1.01 5.49
N SER A 105 10.53 -1.05 4.28
CA SER A 105 11.69 -1.86 3.91
C SER A 105 12.93 -1.54 4.75
N LEU A 106 13.19 -0.25 4.97
CA LEU A 106 14.28 0.20 5.83
C LEU A 106 14.08 -0.19 7.30
N TRP A 107 12.84 -0.14 7.79
CA TRP A 107 12.51 -0.60 9.14
C TRP A 107 12.70 -2.12 9.29
N LEU A 108 12.19 -2.93 8.36
CA LEU A 108 12.42 -4.37 8.32
C LEU A 108 13.92 -4.71 8.28
N HIS A 109 14.68 -3.96 7.49
CA HIS A 109 16.14 -4.11 7.44
C HIS A 109 16.80 -3.82 8.79
N HIS A 110 16.34 -2.80 9.53
CA HIS A 110 16.84 -2.49 10.86
C HIS A 110 16.53 -3.57 11.90
N ILE A 111 15.33 -4.17 11.84
CA ILE A 111 14.98 -5.32 12.67
C ILE A 111 15.93 -6.48 12.38
N ARG A 112 16.21 -6.77 11.11
CA ARG A 112 17.17 -7.83 10.72
C ARG A 112 18.58 -7.59 11.26
N LEU A 113 18.98 -6.32 11.42
CA LEU A 113 20.26 -5.93 12.03
C LEU A 113 20.21 -5.88 13.57
N ALA A 114 19.14 -6.39 14.19
CA ALA A 114 18.91 -6.40 15.63
C ALA A 114 19.05 -5.02 16.29
N LYS A 115 18.69 -3.94 15.57
CA LYS A 115 18.67 -2.61 16.15
C LYS A 115 17.50 -2.52 17.15
N PRO A 116 17.75 -2.17 18.42
CA PRO A 116 16.71 -2.20 19.45
C PRO A 116 15.65 -1.12 19.21
N GLU A 117 14.39 -1.50 19.42
CA GLU A 117 13.22 -0.62 19.35
C GLU A 117 12.13 -1.15 20.30
N SER A 118 11.39 -0.23 20.91
CA SER A 118 10.18 -0.54 21.68
C SER A 118 8.96 -0.08 20.88
N PRO A 119 8.30 -0.95 20.10
CA PRO A 119 7.28 -0.56 19.12
C PRO A 119 6.00 0.03 19.74
N TRP A 120 5.72 -0.24 21.02
CA TRP A 120 4.58 0.37 21.73
C TRP A 120 4.81 1.83 22.15
N LEU A 121 6.02 2.38 21.98
CA LEU A 121 6.25 3.80 22.25
C LEU A 121 5.68 4.65 21.11
N PRO A 122 5.03 5.79 21.40
CA PRO A 122 4.45 6.67 20.37
C PRO A 122 5.49 7.16 19.35
N GLU A 123 6.73 7.37 19.77
CA GLU A 123 7.83 7.87 18.94
C GLU A 123 8.61 6.74 18.24
N SER A 124 8.15 5.49 18.35
CA SER A 124 8.76 4.36 17.64
C SER A 124 8.64 4.54 16.13
N LYS A 125 9.57 3.96 15.37
CA LYS A 125 9.48 3.87 13.91
C LYS A 125 8.24 3.08 13.51
N TYR A 126 7.92 2.01 14.22
CA TYR A 126 6.68 1.25 14.03
C TYR A 126 5.45 2.18 14.08
N ALA A 127 5.28 2.95 15.17
CA ALA A 127 4.14 3.85 15.34
C ALA A 127 4.09 4.93 14.25
N ARG A 128 5.23 5.54 13.91
CA ARG A 128 5.31 6.53 12.82
C ARG A 128 4.92 5.94 11.45
N LEU A 129 5.33 4.71 11.15
CA LEU A 129 4.99 4.05 9.89
C LEU A 129 3.50 3.75 9.79
N ILE A 130 2.88 3.26 10.88
CA ILE A 130 1.44 3.07 10.94
C ILE A 130 0.70 4.40 10.69
N SER A 131 1.10 5.46 11.39
CA SER A 131 0.51 6.79 11.22
C SER A 131 0.60 7.30 9.79
N ARG A 132 1.72 7.08 9.09
CA ARG A 132 1.86 7.45 7.68
C ARG A 132 0.85 6.77 6.76
N ILE A 133 0.56 5.49 6.99
CA ILE A 133 -0.46 4.78 6.21
C ILE A 133 -1.85 5.35 6.49
N TYR A 134 -2.17 5.63 7.75
CA TYR A 134 -3.44 6.26 8.12
C TYR A 134 -3.58 7.68 7.60
N GLU A 135 -2.49 8.45 7.55
CA GLU A 135 -2.48 9.77 6.95
C GLU A 135 -2.75 9.70 5.44
N CYS A 136 -2.18 8.71 4.74
CA CYS A 136 -2.50 8.49 3.32
C CYS A 136 -3.99 8.19 3.13
N ASP A 137 -4.58 7.36 3.99
CA ASP A 137 -6.01 7.02 3.96
C ASP A 137 -6.90 8.24 4.28
N SER A 138 -6.54 9.04 5.29
CA SER A 138 -7.32 10.22 5.69
C SER A 138 -7.39 11.30 4.61
N HIS A 139 -6.41 11.33 3.71
CA HIS A 139 -6.38 12.26 2.59
C HIS A 139 -7.16 11.76 1.35
N LEU A 140 -7.68 10.53 1.36
CA LEU A 140 -8.41 9.94 0.23
C LEU A 140 -9.82 10.56 0.12
N PRO A 141 -10.15 11.22 -1.00
CA PRO A 141 -11.45 11.84 -1.20
C PRO A 141 -12.58 10.81 -1.16
N ALA A 142 -13.74 11.23 -0.65
CA ALA A 142 -14.87 10.34 -0.44
C ALA A 142 -15.24 9.51 -1.68
N LYS A 143 -15.15 10.09 -2.88
CA LYS A 143 -15.49 9.41 -4.16
C LYS A 143 -14.59 8.23 -4.51
N HIS A 144 -13.42 8.09 -3.87
CA HIS A 144 -12.49 6.98 -4.06
C HIS A 144 -12.59 5.92 -2.95
N LEU A 145 -13.39 6.14 -1.89
CA LEU A 145 -13.55 5.18 -0.80
C LEU A 145 -14.22 3.89 -1.30
N LEU A 146 -13.80 2.74 -0.77
CA LEU A 146 -14.36 1.41 -1.08
C LEU A 146 -15.90 1.40 -1.11
N ARG A 147 -16.53 1.99 -0.09
CA ARG A 147 -17.99 2.06 0.07
C ARG A 147 -18.72 2.92 -0.98
N ASN A 148 -18.01 3.85 -1.59
CA ASN A 148 -18.57 4.82 -2.54
C ASN A 148 -18.23 4.46 -3.98
N VAL A 149 -17.13 3.72 -4.17
CA VAL A 149 -16.82 3.21 -5.48
C VAL A 149 -17.65 1.99 -5.80
N ASP A 150 -18.15 1.15 -4.88
CA ASP A 150 -18.96 -0.06 -5.20
C ASP A 150 -18.22 -1.09 -6.09
N PHE A 151 -16.92 -1.27 -5.89
CA PHE A 151 -16.09 -2.17 -6.71
C PHE A 151 -16.71 -3.57 -6.85
N SER A 152 -17.06 -4.19 -5.71
CA SER A 152 -17.62 -5.54 -5.66
C SER A 152 -19.01 -5.71 -6.28
N LYS A 153 -19.72 -4.61 -6.58
CA LYS A 153 -21.07 -4.66 -7.16
C LYS A 153 -21.06 -4.46 -8.68
N ARG A 154 -19.92 -4.13 -9.28
CA ARG A 154 -19.81 -3.94 -10.73
C ARG A 154 -19.73 -5.25 -11.49
N SER A 155 -20.18 -5.22 -12.73
CA SER A 155 -19.91 -6.31 -13.66
C SER A 155 -18.42 -6.33 -14.07
N PRO A 156 -17.87 -7.50 -14.44
CA PRO A 156 -16.52 -7.60 -15.01
C PRO A 156 -16.31 -6.67 -16.21
N ALA A 157 -17.31 -6.53 -17.08
CA ALA A 157 -17.24 -5.67 -18.26
C ALA A 157 -17.04 -4.19 -17.91
N GLU A 158 -17.76 -3.67 -16.90
CA GLU A 158 -17.59 -2.28 -16.44
C GLU A 158 -16.21 -2.04 -15.83
N VAL A 159 -15.71 -3.02 -15.06
CA VAL A 159 -14.36 -2.94 -14.47
C VAL A 159 -13.29 -2.94 -15.57
N LEU A 160 -13.40 -3.82 -16.56
CA LEU A 160 -12.44 -3.89 -17.67
C LEU A 160 -12.49 -2.65 -18.58
N GLN A 161 -13.67 -2.08 -18.79
CA GLN A 161 -13.83 -0.84 -19.57
C GLN A 161 -13.11 0.36 -18.91
N ALA A 162 -13.13 0.42 -17.58
CA ALA A 162 -12.47 1.48 -16.81
C ALA A 162 -11.19 0.99 -16.10
N ARG A 163 -10.46 0.03 -16.69
CA ARG A 163 -9.28 -0.60 -16.06
C ARG A 163 -8.22 0.41 -15.60
N GLU A 164 -8.05 1.52 -16.32
CA GLU A 164 -7.08 2.57 -16.01
C GLU A 164 -7.36 3.27 -14.67
N TYR A 165 -8.62 3.23 -14.21
CA TYR A 165 -9.01 3.68 -12.87
C TYR A 165 -8.86 2.55 -11.85
N TRP A 166 -9.37 1.35 -12.19
CA TRP A 166 -9.46 0.25 -11.23
C TRP A 166 -8.11 -0.34 -10.84
N ILE A 167 -7.15 -0.39 -11.76
CA ILE A 167 -5.80 -0.89 -11.46
C ILE A 167 -5.12 -0.05 -10.37
N PRO A 168 -4.87 1.27 -10.53
CA PRO A 168 -4.24 2.04 -9.47
C PRO A 168 -5.08 2.06 -8.19
N TRP A 169 -6.41 2.04 -8.30
CA TRP A 169 -7.30 1.96 -7.13
C TRP A 169 -7.09 0.67 -6.34
N VAL A 170 -7.14 -0.50 -6.98
CA VAL A 170 -7.03 -1.78 -6.26
C VAL A 170 -5.60 -2.04 -5.78
N LEU A 171 -4.59 -1.63 -6.54
CA LEU A 171 -3.20 -1.70 -6.12
C LEU A 171 -2.96 -0.85 -4.86
N MET A 172 -3.52 0.36 -4.80
CA MET A 172 -3.48 1.22 -3.61
C MET A 172 -4.13 0.53 -2.40
N GLN A 173 -5.33 -0.04 -2.56
CA GLN A 173 -6.01 -0.77 -1.48
C GLN A 173 -5.21 -1.97 -0.98
N ILE A 174 -4.72 -2.82 -1.90
CA ILE A 174 -3.88 -3.98 -1.57
C ILE A 174 -2.63 -3.54 -0.81
N GLN A 175 -1.95 -2.48 -1.27
CA GLN A 175 -0.73 -1.99 -0.63
C GLN A 175 -0.98 -1.46 0.78
N CYS A 176 -2.01 -0.63 1.00
CA CYS A 176 -2.36 -0.13 2.35
C CYS A 176 -2.58 -1.28 3.34
N HIS A 177 -3.39 -2.28 2.96
CA HIS A 177 -3.63 -3.43 3.82
C HIS A 177 -2.40 -4.33 3.95
N ALA A 178 -1.62 -4.52 2.89
CA ALA A 178 -0.39 -5.31 2.97
C ALA A 178 0.65 -4.66 3.90
N TYR A 179 0.84 -3.34 3.84
CA TYR A 179 1.74 -2.61 4.73
C TYR A 179 1.32 -2.74 6.19
N LEU A 180 0.04 -2.55 6.49
CA LEU A 180 -0.47 -2.72 7.86
C LEU A 180 -0.32 -4.17 8.34
N SER A 181 -0.51 -5.16 7.46
CA SER A 181 -0.27 -6.58 7.77
C SER A 181 1.19 -6.87 8.07
N ILE A 182 2.11 -6.35 7.25
CA ILE A 182 3.55 -6.55 7.38
C ILE A 182 4.09 -5.84 8.62
N LEU A 183 3.68 -4.59 8.87
CA LEU A 183 4.06 -3.84 10.07
C LEU A 183 3.61 -4.56 11.35
N ASN A 184 2.45 -5.21 11.31
CA ASN A 184 1.90 -5.99 12.42
C ASN A 184 2.27 -7.49 12.38
N HIS A 185 3.18 -7.91 11.51
CA HIS A 185 3.39 -9.33 11.26
C HIS A 185 3.83 -10.10 12.54
N PRO A 186 3.13 -11.19 12.96
CA PRO A 186 3.37 -11.85 14.25
C PRO A 186 4.81 -12.29 14.47
N PHE A 187 5.49 -12.83 13.45
CA PHE A 187 6.91 -13.19 13.53
C PHE A 187 7.81 -12.03 13.94
N ILE A 188 7.54 -10.81 13.46
CA ILE A 188 8.37 -9.65 13.77
C ILE A 188 8.30 -9.37 15.27
N HIS A 189 7.09 -9.32 15.82
CA HIS A 189 6.86 -8.90 17.20
C HIS A 189 7.12 -10.01 18.23
N LEU A 190 6.76 -11.25 17.92
CA LEU A 190 6.90 -12.40 18.83
C LEU A 190 8.29 -13.05 18.79
N VAL A 191 8.98 -12.96 17.65
CA VAL A 191 10.27 -13.65 17.42
C VAL A 191 11.39 -12.64 17.17
N ALA A 192 11.33 -11.88 16.08
CA ALA A 192 12.47 -11.08 15.63
C ALA A 192 12.84 -9.94 16.59
N MET A 193 11.85 -9.35 17.26
CA MET A 193 12.06 -8.25 18.21
C MET A 193 12.09 -8.69 19.68
N ARG A 194 11.95 -9.98 19.96
CA ARG A 194 11.91 -10.51 21.34
C ARG A 194 13.17 -10.16 22.13
N SER A 195 14.34 -10.23 21.49
CA SER A 195 15.63 -9.89 22.11
C SER A 195 15.94 -8.39 22.11
N CYS A 196 15.18 -7.59 21.36
CA CYS A 196 15.40 -6.15 21.20
C CYS A 196 14.67 -5.33 22.27
N SER A 197 13.69 -5.93 22.96
CA SER A 197 12.98 -5.30 24.07
C SER A 197 13.80 -5.30 25.36
N LYS A 198 13.97 -4.12 25.96
CA LYS A 198 14.42 -4.01 27.35
C LYS A 198 13.24 -4.26 28.28
N GLY A 199 12.92 -5.54 28.54
CA GLY A 199 11.88 -5.95 29.49
C GLY A 199 10.81 -6.85 28.89
N LEU A 200 9.72 -7.04 29.62
CA LEU A 200 8.59 -7.85 29.16
C LEU A 200 7.78 -7.04 28.14
N GLN A 201 7.47 -7.64 26.99
CA GLN A 201 6.59 -7.03 25.99
C GLN A 201 5.15 -6.94 26.55
N SER A 202 4.44 -5.86 26.23
CA SER A 202 3.04 -5.71 26.62
C SER A 202 2.18 -6.76 25.91
N GLY A 203 1.48 -7.60 26.68
CA GLY A 203 0.56 -8.60 26.12
C GLY A 203 -0.59 -7.99 25.31
N MET A 204 -1.08 -6.81 25.74
CA MET A 204 -2.10 -6.06 24.99
C MET A 204 -1.59 -5.59 23.62
N PHE A 205 -0.33 -5.15 23.56
CA PHE A 205 0.29 -4.74 22.30
C PHE A 205 0.46 -5.94 21.36
N LEU A 206 0.89 -7.09 21.87
CA LEU A 206 1.06 -8.30 21.08
C LEU A 206 -0.28 -8.82 20.55
N GLN A 207 -1.33 -8.83 21.37
CA GLN A 207 -2.69 -9.20 20.95
C GLN A 207 -3.18 -8.28 19.82
N HIS A 208 -3.12 -6.96 20.03
CA HIS A 208 -3.51 -5.97 19.03
C HIS A 208 -2.79 -6.18 17.69
N THR A 209 -1.48 -6.44 17.75
CA THR A 209 -0.65 -6.67 16.58
C THR A 209 -1.12 -7.91 15.79
N VAL A 210 -1.37 -9.03 16.48
CA VAL A 210 -1.87 -10.25 15.82
C VAL A 210 -3.25 -10.01 15.19
N ASP A 211 -4.16 -9.34 15.89
CA ASP A 211 -5.50 -9.04 15.40
C ASP A 211 -5.46 -8.13 14.17
N ALA A 212 -4.63 -7.09 14.20
CA ALA A 212 -4.42 -6.19 13.06
C ALA A 212 -3.84 -6.95 11.85
N ALA A 213 -2.85 -7.82 12.06
CA ALA A 213 -2.25 -8.61 10.99
C ALA A 213 -3.27 -9.53 10.31
N LEU A 214 -4.13 -10.19 11.09
CA LEU A 214 -5.22 -11.03 10.60
C LEU A 214 -6.28 -10.24 9.84
N PHE A 215 -6.69 -9.09 10.37
CA PHE A 215 -7.68 -8.23 9.74
C PHE A 215 -7.20 -7.74 8.37
N HIS A 216 -6.00 -7.17 8.32
CA HIS A 216 -5.48 -6.60 7.08
C HIS A 216 -5.09 -7.67 6.05
N SER A 217 -4.56 -8.82 6.46
CA SER A 217 -4.28 -9.92 5.52
C SER A 217 -5.54 -10.47 4.88
N GLY A 218 -6.64 -10.59 5.65
CA GLY A 218 -7.95 -10.97 5.11
C GLY A 218 -8.46 -10.00 4.02
N TRP A 219 -8.22 -8.69 4.17
CA TRP A 219 -8.56 -7.71 3.15
C TRP A 219 -7.69 -7.83 1.89
N VAL A 220 -6.39 -8.10 2.02
CA VAL A 220 -5.50 -8.37 0.87
C VAL A 220 -6.07 -9.52 0.05
N PHE A 221 -6.36 -10.67 0.67
CA PHE A 221 -6.94 -11.82 -0.04
C PHE A 221 -8.31 -11.53 -0.63
N ARG A 222 -9.15 -10.74 0.07
CA ARG A 222 -10.44 -10.32 -0.45
C ARG A 222 -10.30 -9.50 -1.73
N PHE A 223 -9.37 -8.54 -1.79
CA PHE A 223 -9.15 -7.75 -3.00
C PHE A 223 -8.64 -8.61 -4.16
N LEU A 224 -7.75 -9.57 -3.91
CA LEU A 224 -7.29 -10.47 -4.96
C LEU A 224 -8.42 -11.36 -5.51
N ARG A 225 -9.32 -11.84 -4.64
CA ARG A 225 -10.53 -12.57 -5.06
C ARG A 225 -11.46 -11.69 -5.90
N LEU A 226 -11.69 -10.45 -5.49
CA LEU A 226 -12.48 -9.49 -6.28
C LEU A 226 -11.85 -9.23 -7.65
N CYS A 227 -10.53 -9.09 -7.74
CA CYS A 227 -9.83 -8.99 -9.03
C CYS A 227 -10.09 -10.21 -9.91
N GLN A 228 -10.02 -11.43 -9.34
CA GLN A 228 -10.31 -12.66 -10.06
C GLN A 228 -11.78 -12.73 -10.54
N GLU A 229 -12.74 -12.36 -9.67
CA GLU A 229 -14.17 -12.31 -10.00
C GLU A 229 -14.45 -11.30 -11.14
N HIS A 230 -13.77 -10.16 -11.15
CA HIS A 230 -13.88 -9.16 -12.21
C HIS A 230 -13.00 -9.43 -13.44
N GLN A 231 -12.25 -10.55 -13.47
CA GLN A 231 -11.30 -10.88 -14.54
C GLN A 231 -10.24 -9.77 -14.75
N LEU A 232 -9.95 -9.00 -13.69
CA LEU A 232 -8.97 -7.93 -13.71
C LEU A 232 -7.60 -8.51 -13.38
N GLU A 233 -6.81 -8.80 -14.41
CA GLU A 233 -5.47 -9.33 -14.24
C GLU A 233 -4.49 -8.28 -13.67
N LEU A 234 -3.85 -8.63 -12.56
CA LEU A 234 -2.80 -7.81 -11.94
C LEU A 234 -1.42 -8.36 -12.31
N HIS A 235 -0.71 -7.66 -13.18
CA HIS A 235 0.65 -7.99 -13.60
C HIS A 235 1.71 -7.16 -12.86
N ASP A 236 1.53 -7.00 -11.55
CA ASP A 236 2.38 -6.16 -10.70
C ASP A 236 3.32 -7.02 -9.83
N PRO A 237 4.64 -7.06 -10.12
CA PRO A 237 5.59 -7.87 -9.36
C PRO A 237 5.77 -7.39 -7.92
N PHE A 238 5.51 -6.11 -7.64
CA PHE A 238 5.58 -5.57 -6.29
C PHE A 238 4.41 -6.07 -5.44
N VAL A 239 3.19 -6.09 -6.00
CA VAL A 239 2.05 -6.74 -5.34
C VAL A 239 2.32 -8.20 -5.10
N GLY A 240 2.89 -8.93 -6.06
CA GLY A 240 3.31 -10.33 -5.85
C GLY A 240 4.26 -10.47 -4.65
N HIS A 241 5.26 -9.59 -4.52
CA HIS A 241 6.17 -9.57 -3.38
C HIS A 241 5.46 -9.30 -2.04
N LEU A 242 4.56 -8.30 -2.00
CA LEU A 242 3.80 -7.97 -0.80
C LEU A 242 2.87 -9.12 -0.38
N VAL A 243 2.14 -9.69 -1.33
CA VAL A 243 1.21 -10.81 -1.09
C VAL A 243 1.96 -12.03 -0.57
N ALA A 244 3.15 -12.32 -1.10
CA ALA A 244 4.00 -13.39 -0.56
C ALA A 244 4.37 -13.15 0.91
N ALA A 245 4.75 -11.92 1.28
CA ALA A 245 5.05 -11.54 2.66
C ALA A 245 3.80 -11.54 3.58
N VAL A 246 2.63 -11.19 3.04
CA VAL A 246 1.37 -11.29 3.79
C VAL A 246 0.96 -12.75 3.98
N GLY A 247 1.16 -13.60 2.97
CA GLY A 247 0.84 -15.03 3.00
C GLY A 247 1.58 -15.83 4.07
N THR A 248 2.73 -15.32 4.56
CA THR A 248 3.42 -15.95 5.68
C THR A 248 2.68 -15.81 7.01
N ILE A 249 1.73 -14.87 7.14
CA ILE A 249 0.90 -14.70 8.34
C ILE A 249 -0.01 -15.91 8.55
N PRO A 250 -0.96 -16.24 7.65
CA PRO A 250 -1.77 -17.44 7.81
C PRO A 250 -0.91 -18.72 7.77
N TRP A 251 0.21 -18.73 7.04
CA TRP A 251 1.14 -19.86 7.08
C TRP A 251 1.74 -20.11 8.46
N LEU A 252 2.03 -19.08 9.25
CA LEU A 252 2.46 -19.25 10.65
C LEU A 252 1.27 -19.65 11.54
N LEU A 253 0.12 -19.02 11.32
CA LEU A 253 -1.05 -19.18 12.18
C LEU A 253 -1.74 -20.53 12.03
N GLN A 254 -1.50 -21.29 10.95
CA GLN A 254 -2.01 -22.66 10.84
C GLN A 254 -1.47 -23.60 11.93
N PHE A 255 -0.37 -23.23 12.60
CA PHE A 255 0.29 -24.04 13.64
C PHE A 255 -0.05 -23.60 15.07
N VAL A 256 -0.98 -22.67 15.28
CA VAL A 256 -1.40 -22.26 16.63
C VAL A 256 -2.37 -23.26 17.24
N GLU A 257 -2.44 -23.30 18.56
CA GLU A 257 -3.32 -24.24 19.30
C GLU A 257 -4.82 -23.93 19.13
N ASP A 258 -5.18 -22.67 18.86
CA ASP A 258 -6.55 -22.29 18.57
C ASP A 258 -7.02 -22.91 17.25
N VAL A 259 -7.92 -23.87 17.36
CA VAL A 259 -8.42 -24.67 16.23
C VAL A 259 -9.14 -23.81 15.18
N GLN A 260 -9.90 -22.79 15.61
CA GLN A 260 -10.65 -21.94 14.67
C GLN A 260 -9.70 -21.06 13.86
N VAL A 261 -8.71 -20.46 14.54
CA VAL A 261 -7.68 -19.64 13.88
C VAL A 261 -6.84 -20.51 12.95
N SER A 262 -6.41 -21.70 13.40
CA SER A 262 -5.61 -22.63 12.61
C SER A 262 -6.33 -23.09 11.34
N GLN A 263 -7.60 -23.50 11.43
CA GLN A 263 -8.37 -23.97 10.28
C GLN A 263 -8.61 -22.88 9.24
N LYS A 264 -8.97 -21.66 9.68
CA LYS A 264 -9.13 -20.52 8.78
C LYS A 264 -7.81 -20.20 8.07
N ALA A 265 -6.72 -20.16 8.83
CA ALA A 265 -5.40 -19.88 8.28
C ALA A 265 -4.94 -20.94 7.26
N ALA A 266 -5.20 -22.22 7.52
CA ALA A 266 -4.92 -23.29 6.57
C ALA A 266 -5.71 -23.14 5.25
N HIS A 267 -6.97 -22.71 5.32
CA HIS A 267 -7.77 -22.41 4.13
C HIS A 267 -7.16 -21.25 3.31
N ASP A 268 -6.74 -20.17 3.97
CA ASP A 268 -6.12 -19.02 3.30
C ASP A 268 -4.77 -19.40 2.66
N VAL A 269 -3.96 -20.26 3.30
CA VAL A 269 -2.69 -20.79 2.75
C VAL A 269 -2.92 -21.62 1.49
N ALA A 270 -3.96 -22.46 1.47
CA ALA A 270 -4.27 -23.29 0.31
C ALA A 270 -4.51 -22.44 -0.95
N TRP A 271 -5.09 -21.25 -0.78
CA TRP A 271 -5.31 -20.31 -1.87
C TRP A 271 -4.02 -19.71 -2.44
N CYS A 272 -2.99 -19.54 -1.61
CA CYS A 272 -1.66 -19.07 -2.03
C CYS A 272 -0.82 -20.13 -2.76
N SER A 273 -1.25 -21.39 -2.78
CA SER A 273 -0.49 -22.53 -3.32
C SER A 273 -0.87 -22.90 -4.76
N ILE A 274 -1.79 -22.15 -5.36
CA ILE A 274 -2.28 -22.27 -6.74
C ILE A 274 -1.70 -21.12 -7.56
#